data_AF-I2FWN5-F1
#
_entry.id   AF-I2FWN5-F1
#
_cell.length_a   1.000
_cell.length_b   1.000
_cell.length_c   1.000
_cell.angle_alpha   90.00
_cell.angle_beta   90.00
_cell.angle_gamma   90.00
#
_symmetry.space_group_name_H-M   'P 1'
#
loop_
_entity.id
_entity.type
_entity.pdbx_description
1 polymer ?
#
loop_
_entity_poly.entity_id
_entity_poly.type
_entity_poly.pdbx_seq_one_letter_code
_entity_poly.pdbx_strand_id
1 'polypeptide(L)'
;MSSHRPEPLSPTLSATSSTVSSTASSTASSTASSTASSTRTVMDSHPNPKSLINLGKQLKYLSIGFVLTCYFQVLPHLSDALSLGVWSTLSAKLALLSILLLLGTVVFFTYIILLPARGHNINYLDWRGDHHLGTAIPLLTACIIFGWTTLLLTLSPIGAPAPPPTTIRQRLAQAASFTGLDSLESRIQSLPNSYLSPTTTTTTSKLSNVLGKSNDWDKIASYLSLPNKSPLRDYFVQLSQREDDWAAKNIKVIGWIGALLGSIGAYFFVFGAVGLIGFLAPDRSKEKRNKQF
;
A
#
# COMPACT_ATOMS: atom_id res chain seq x y z
N MET A 1 38.58 -11.42 -69.70
CA MET A 1 40.02 -11.12 -69.85
C MET A 1 40.44 -10.38 -68.59
N SER A 2 40.87 -11.09 -67.55
CA SER A 2 42.27 -11.52 -67.33
C SER A 2 43.22 -10.33 -67.26
N SER A 3 43.73 -9.97 -66.07
CA SER A 3 45.16 -10.14 -65.79
C SER A 3 45.53 -9.73 -64.35
N HIS A 4 45.97 -10.73 -63.60
CA HIS A 4 47.10 -10.79 -62.65
C HIS A 4 47.80 -9.53 -62.11
N ARG A 5 47.94 -9.50 -60.75
CA ARG A 5 49.14 -9.36 -59.86
C ARG A 5 50.28 -8.36 -60.22
N PRO A 6 51.09 -7.84 -59.26
CA PRO A 6 51.62 -8.55 -58.08
C PRO A 6 51.77 -7.75 -56.75
N GLU A 7 52.01 -8.49 -55.67
CA GLU A 7 52.60 -7.99 -54.40
C GLU A 7 54.07 -7.58 -54.60
N PRO A 8 54.66 -6.82 -53.65
CA PRO A 8 55.54 -7.49 -52.69
C PRO A 8 55.57 -6.95 -51.24
N LEU A 9 55.81 -7.94 -50.36
CA LEU A 9 56.30 -8.02 -48.98
C LEU A 9 57.16 -6.89 -48.35
N SER A 10 56.79 -6.59 -47.09
CA SER A 10 57.61 -6.43 -45.85
C SER A 10 58.57 -5.22 -45.72
N PRO A 11 58.68 -4.61 -44.52
CA PRO A 11 59.53 -5.19 -43.47
C PRO A 11 59.02 -5.10 -42.03
N THR A 12 59.31 -6.17 -41.30
CA THR A 12 59.51 -6.28 -39.85
C THR A 12 60.46 -5.21 -39.33
N LEU A 13 60.12 -4.51 -38.24
CA LEU A 13 61.09 -4.10 -37.21
C LEU A 13 60.41 -3.93 -35.85
N SER A 14 60.69 -4.93 -35.03
CA SER A 14 60.90 -5.00 -33.59
C SER A 14 61.13 -3.71 -32.79
N ALA A 15 61.00 -3.91 -31.47
CA ALA A 15 61.62 -3.16 -30.37
C ALA A 15 60.89 -1.85 -30.00
N THR A 16 60.67 -1.49 -28.75
CA THR A 16 61.11 -2.03 -27.45
C THR A 16 60.34 -1.25 -26.37
N SER A 17 60.31 -1.82 -25.16
CA SER A 17 59.97 -1.26 -23.84
C SER A 17 59.78 0.27 -23.75
N SER A 18 58.93 0.80 -22.87
CA SER A 18 59.00 0.69 -21.40
C SER A 18 57.76 1.40 -20.87
N THR A 19 57.04 0.85 -19.88
CA THR A 19 57.20 1.21 -18.47
C THR A 19 57.29 2.73 -18.25
N VAL A 20 56.27 3.33 -17.64
CA VAL A 20 56.39 4.09 -16.38
C VAL A 20 54.98 4.51 -15.90
N SER A 21 54.76 4.12 -14.65
CA SER A 21 53.79 4.56 -13.65
C SER A 21 53.47 6.06 -13.59
N SER A 22 52.21 6.39 -13.30
CA SER A 22 51.77 7.22 -12.14
C SER A 22 50.31 7.66 -12.35
N THR A 23 49.37 7.23 -11.52
CA THR A 23 48.94 7.87 -10.24
C THR A 23 47.91 8.99 -10.43
N ALA A 24 46.74 8.72 -9.81
CA ALA A 24 45.75 9.63 -9.23
C ALA A 24 44.62 10.24 -10.09
N SER A 25 43.41 9.90 -9.62
CA SER A 25 42.15 10.66 -9.61
C SER A 25 41.45 10.81 -10.97
N SER A 26 40.16 10.56 -11.13
CA SER A 26 39.02 10.64 -10.20
C SER A 26 37.78 10.00 -10.84
N THR A 27 36.73 9.86 -10.03
CA THR A 27 35.32 9.99 -10.43
C THR A 27 34.49 8.71 -10.58
N ALA A 28 33.69 8.48 -9.54
CA ALA A 28 32.31 8.01 -9.55
C ALA A 28 31.93 6.79 -10.41
N SER A 29 31.69 5.67 -9.74
CA SER A 29 30.50 4.85 -9.97
C SER A 29 30.34 3.88 -8.80
N SER A 30 29.64 4.33 -7.77
CA SER A 30 29.04 3.45 -6.76
C SER A 30 27.90 2.67 -7.43
N THR A 31 28.26 1.65 -8.20
CA THR A 31 27.35 0.57 -8.57
C THR A 31 27.10 -0.19 -7.28
N ALA A 32 26.03 0.18 -6.57
CA ALA A 32 25.50 -0.59 -5.47
C ALA A 32 25.08 -1.95 -6.03
N SER A 33 26.01 -2.90 -5.95
CA SER A 33 25.76 -4.31 -6.17
C SER A 33 24.72 -4.73 -5.14
N SER A 34 23.50 -4.89 -5.64
CA SER A 34 22.41 -5.59 -4.99
C SER A 34 22.93 -6.94 -4.52
N THR A 35 23.33 -6.97 -3.25
CA THR A 35 23.58 -8.20 -2.51
C THR A 35 22.21 -8.79 -2.25
N ALA A 36 21.64 -9.41 -3.29
CA ALA A 36 20.57 -10.36 -3.15
C ALA A 36 21.15 -11.51 -2.32
N SER A 37 21.04 -11.37 -1.00
CA SER A 37 21.38 -12.41 -0.06
C SER A 37 20.43 -13.56 -0.34
N SER A 38 20.86 -14.44 -1.24
CA SER A 38 20.25 -15.72 -1.50
C SER A 38 20.19 -16.41 -0.15
N THR A 39 19.00 -16.45 0.43
CA THR A 39 18.72 -17.17 1.66
C THR A 39 18.78 -18.65 1.29
N ARG A 40 20.01 -19.15 1.17
CA ARG A 40 20.33 -20.56 1.03
C ARG A 40 19.93 -21.19 2.36
N THR A 41 18.73 -21.73 2.41
CA THR A 41 18.31 -22.67 3.45
C THR A 41 19.19 -23.91 3.31
N VAL A 42 20.38 -23.87 3.93
CA VAL A 42 21.12 -25.08 4.28
C VAL A 42 20.20 -25.84 5.23
N MET A 43 19.44 -26.79 4.67
CA MET A 43 18.67 -27.77 5.41
C MET A 43 19.66 -28.75 6.04
N ASP A 44 20.27 -28.34 7.16
CA ASP A 44 20.93 -29.29 8.04
C ASP A 44 19.85 -30.23 8.60
N SER A 45 19.94 -31.48 8.17
CA SER A 45 19.03 -32.59 8.46
C SER A 45 19.22 -33.13 9.89
N HIS A 46 19.40 -32.24 10.87
CA HIS A 46 19.27 -32.58 12.28
C HIS A 46 17.82 -32.35 12.72
N PRO A 47 17.26 -33.19 13.61
CA PRO A 47 15.94 -32.98 14.21
C PRO A 47 16.03 -31.80 15.19
N ASN A 48 16.28 -30.61 14.67
CA ASN A 48 16.28 -29.38 15.44
C ASN A 48 14.82 -29.08 15.75
N PRO A 49 14.40 -29.06 17.03
CA PRO A 49 13.02 -28.72 17.37
C PRO A 49 12.75 -27.39 16.71
N LYS A 50 11.70 -27.30 15.88
CA LYS A 50 11.20 -26.07 15.24
C LYS A 50 11.50 -24.87 16.14
N SER A 51 12.64 -24.22 15.94
CA SER A 51 13.29 -23.59 17.10
C SER A 51 12.49 -22.36 17.48
N LEU A 52 12.14 -22.24 18.76
CA LEU A 52 11.48 -21.04 19.29
C LEU A 52 12.24 -19.77 18.91
N ILE A 53 13.55 -19.91 18.65
CA ILE A 53 14.44 -18.88 18.11
C ILE A 53 14.00 -18.43 16.70
N ASN A 54 13.66 -19.34 15.80
CA ASN A 54 13.14 -19.01 14.46
C ASN A 54 11.71 -18.45 14.51
N LEU A 55 10.87 -18.93 15.44
CA LEU A 55 9.55 -18.35 15.69
C LEU A 55 9.69 -16.88 16.14
N GLY A 56 10.60 -16.60 17.09
CA GLY A 56 10.87 -15.25 17.56
C GLY A 56 11.29 -14.29 16.44
N LYS A 57 12.09 -14.77 15.47
CA LYS A 57 12.45 -13.97 14.29
C LYS A 57 11.23 -13.61 13.45
N GLN A 58 10.34 -14.56 13.18
CA GLN A 58 9.10 -14.30 12.42
C GLN A 58 8.15 -13.37 13.17
N LEU A 59 8.02 -13.56 14.49
CA LEU A 59 7.18 -12.72 15.35
C LEU A 59 7.68 -11.26 15.38
N LYS A 60 8.99 -11.03 15.27
CA LYS A 60 9.56 -9.68 15.15
C LYS A 60 9.06 -8.97 13.89
N TYR A 61 9.08 -9.64 12.73
CA TYR A 61 8.59 -9.07 11.46
C TYR A 61 7.07 -8.86 11.47
N LEU A 62 6.32 -9.78 12.07
CA LEU A 62 4.88 -9.61 12.27
C LEU A 62 4.58 -8.39 13.14
N SER A 63 5.30 -8.24 14.26
CA SER A 63 5.08 -7.16 15.22
C SER A 63 5.44 -5.80 14.64
N ILE A 64 6.58 -5.68 13.95
CA ILE A 64 6.95 -4.41 13.28
C ILE A 64 5.96 -4.08 12.17
N GLY A 65 5.53 -5.07 11.38
CA GLY A 65 4.50 -4.90 10.37
C GLY A 65 3.20 -4.39 10.97
N PHE A 66 2.71 -5.05 12.02
CA PHE A 66 1.49 -4.67 12.74
C PHE A 66 1.55 -3.25 13.29
N VAL A 67 2.65 -2.89 13.96
CA VAL A 67 2.86 -1.55 14.51
C VAL A 67 2.86 -0.50 13.40
N LEU A 68 3.55 -0.74 12.27
CA LEU A 68 3.53 0.18 11.13
C LEU A 68 2.12 0.30 10.53
N THR A 69 1.40 -0.81 10.34
CA THR A 69 0.03 -0.81 9.80
C THR A 69 -0.93 -0.02 10.70
N CYS A 70 -0.83 -0.18 12.02
CA CYS A 70 -1.64 0.55 12.99
C CYS A 70 -1.22 2.02 13.09
N TYR A 71 0.09 2.30 13.16
CA TYR A 71 0.63 3.65 13.28
C TYR A 71 0.32 4.51 12.06
N PHE A 72 0.42 3.94 10.85
CA PHE A 72 0.04 4.59 9.60
C PHE A 72 -1.42 4.36 9.22
N GLN A 73 -2.25 3.85 10.14
CA GLN A 73 -3.72 3.80 9.99
C GLN A 73 -4.18 3.21 8.64
N VAL A 74 -3.47 2.20 8.15
CA VAL A 74 -3.72 1.59 6.83
C VAL A 74 -5.14 1.02 6.75
N LEU A 75 -5.60 0.38 7.84
CA LEU A 75 -6.94 -0.21 7.92
C LEU A 75 -8.05 0.87 7.90
N PRO A 76 -8.01 1.93 8.75
CA PRO A 76 -8.92 3.07 8.61
C PRO A 76 -8.97 3.65 7.20
N HIS A 77 -7.82 3.89 6.55
CA HIS A 77 -7.77 4.46 5.20
C HIS A 77 -8.44 3.56 4.15
N LEU A 78 -8.18 2.26 4.18
CA LEU A 78 -8.85 1.31 3.30
C LEU A 78 -10.36 1.30 3.54
N SER A 79 -10.79 1.28 4.80
CA SER A 79 -12.21 1.27 5.15
C SER A 79 -12.95 2.55 4.73
N ASP A 80 -12.32 3.73 4.89
CA ASP A 80 -12.89 5.00 4.44
C ASP A 80 -12.95 5.05 2.92
N ALA A 81 -11.90 4.61 2.22
CA ALA A 81 -11.92 4.50 0.76
C ALA A 81 -13.03 3.56 0.25
N LEU A 82 -13.27 2.43 0.91
CA LEU A 82 -14.35 1.49 0.58
C LEU A 82 -15.73 2.08 0.87
N SER A 83 -15.86 2.90 1.93
CA SER A 83 -17.13 3.52 2.33
C SER A 83 -17.67 4.50 1.29
N LEU A 84 -16.81 5.06 0.43
CA LEU A 84 -17.19 5.93 -0.68
C LEU A 84 -17.91 5.21 -1.82
N GLY A 85 -17.98 3.87 -1.78
CA GLY A 85 -18.64 3.06 -2.79
C GLY A 85 -17.71 2.65 -3.94
N VAL A 86 -17.56 1.34 -4.11
CA VAL A 86 -16.67 0.70 -5.09
C VAL A 86 -16.96 1.12 -6.53
N TRP A 87 -18.22 1.39 -6.86
CA TRP A 87 -18.63 1.72 -8.22
C TRP A 87 -18.40 3.19 -8.58
N SER A 88 -18.37 4.07 -7.57
CA SER A 88 -18.45 5.52 -7.78
C SER A 88 -17.08 6.20 -7.80
N THR A 89 -16.08 5.68 -7.08
CA THR A 89 -14.78 6.36 -6.93
C THR A 89 -13.59 5.47 -7.31
N LEU A 90 -12.57 6.09 -7.92
CA LEU A 90 -11.32 5.39 -8.27
C LEU A 90 -10.61 4.89 -7.00
N SER A 91 -10.61 5.67 -5.92
CA SER A 91 -10.04 5.30 -4.63
C SER A 91 -10.66 4.02 -4.07
N ALA A 92 -11.98 3.87 -4.12
CA ALA A 92 -12.65 2.65 -3.67
C ALA A 92 -12.28 1.43 -4.54
N LYS A 93 -12.13 1.62 -5.86
CA LYS A 93 -11.69 0.56 -6.79
C LYS A 93 -10.25 0.12 -6.49
N LEU A 94 -9.34 1.07 -6.27
CA LEU A 94 -7.94 0.80 -5.92
C LEU A 94 -7.84 0.11 -4.55
N ALA A 95 -8.62 0.57 -3.56
CA ALA A 95 -8.69 -0.07 -2.25
C ALA A 95 -9.17 -1.52 -2.35
N LEU A 96 -10.27 -1.77 -3.06
CA LEU A 96 -10.77 -3.13 -3.27
C LEU A 96 -9.75 -4.01 -4.00
N LEU A 97 -9.16 -3.50 -5.09
CA LEU A 97 -8.15 -4.20 -5.87
C LEU A 97 -6.93 -4.56 -5.01
N SER A 98 -6.47 -3.62 -4.17
CA SER A 98 -5.35 -3.86 -3.25
C SER A 98 -5.65 -4.95 -2.22
N ILE A 99 -6.87 -4.99 -1.67
CA ILE A 99 -7.30 -6.03 -0.74
C ILE A 99 -7.37 -7.39 -1.42
N LEU A 100 -7.92 -7.44 -2.64
CA LEU A 100 -8.00 -8.68 -3.42
C LEU A 100 -6.61 -9.21 -3.76
N LEU A 101 -5.67 -8.35 -4.15
CA LEU A 101 -4.28 -8.73 -4.43
C LEU A 101 -3.54 -9.14 -3.14
N LEU A 102 -3.79 -8.47 -2.02
CA LEU A 102 -3.21 -8.88 -0.73
C LEU A 102 -3.74 -10.26 -0.30
N LEU A 103 -5.03 -10.50 -0.46
CA LEU A 103 -5.64 -11.81 -0.20
C LEU A 103 -5.11 -12.89 -1.15
N GLY A 104 -4.98 -12.56 -2.44
CA GLY A 104 -4.35 -13.44 -3.43
C GLY A 104 -2.92 -13.81 -3.04
N THR A 105 -2.14 -12.83 -2.57
CA THR A 105 -0.78 -13.05 -2.05
C THR A 105 -0.79 -14.04 -0.88
N VAL A 106 -1.69 -13.86 0.09
CA VAL A 106 -1.87 -14.80 1.22
C VAL A 106 -2.18 -16.20 0.71
N VAL A 107 -3.12 -16.33 -0.24
CA VAL A 107 -3.54 -17.62 -0.79
C VAL A 107 -2.40 -18.33 -1.50
N PHE A 108 -1.69 -17.66 -2.42
CA PHE A 108 -0.58 -18.28 -3.16
C PHE A 108 0.61 -18.62 -2.27
N PHE A 109 0.95 -17.74 -1.33
CA PHE A 109 2.05 -17.98 -0.41
C PHE A 109 1.73 -19.15 0.53
N THR A 110 0.51 -19.19 1.08
CA THR A 110 0.04 -20.30 1.91
C THR A 110 0.00 -21.60 1.12
N TYR A 111 -0.46 -21.55 -0.14
CA TYR A 111 -0.44 -22.69 -1.04
C TYR A 111 0.97 -23.26 -1.20
N ILE A 112 1.96 -22.42 -1.56
CA ILE A 112 3.37 -22.80 -1.73
C ILE A 112 3.96 -23.43 -0.46
N ILE A 113 3.65 -22.85 0.71
CA ILE A 113 4.14 -23.35 1.99
C ILE A 113 3.50 -24.68 2.41
N LEU A 114 2.23 -24.91 2.04
CA LEU A 114 1.50 -26.13 2.42
C LEU A 114 1.68 -27.30 1.45
N LEU A 115 2.28 -27.08 0.27
CA LEU A 115 2.54 -28.15 -0.68
C LEU A 115 3.36 -29.33 -0.07
N PRO A 116 4.44 -29.11 0.72
CA PRO A 116 5.17 -30.20 1.36
C PRO A 116 4.31 -30.93 2.40
N ALA A 117 3.47 -30.20 3.15
CA ALA A 117 2.56 -30.79 4.14
C ALA A 117 1.50 -31.70 3.49
N ARG A 118 1.19 -31.47 2.21
CA ARG A 118 0.33 -32.34 1.39
C ARG A 118 1.06 -33.57 0.81
N GLY A 119 2.36 -33.70 1.06
CA GLY A 119 3.16 -34.85 0.64
C GLY A 119 3.68 -34.80 -0.80
N HIS A 120 3.64 -33.63 -1.44
CA HIS A 120 4.26 -33.42 -2.75
C HIS A 120 5.78 -33.23 -2.55
N ASN A 121 6.61 -33.95 -3.31
CA ASN A 121 8.06 -33.73 -3.33
C ASN A 121 8.35 -32.52 -4.22
N ILE A 122 8.54 -31.37 -3.59
CA ILE A 122 8.81 -30.13 -4.32
C ILE A 122 10.31 -29.98 -4.52
N ASN A 123 10.72 -29.76 -5.77
CA ASN A 123 12.07 -29.34 -6.08
C ASN A 123 12.15 -27.80 -6.12
N TYR A 124 12.46 -27.18 -4.98
CA TYR A 124 12.61 -25.72 -4.90
C TYR A 124 13.80 -25.17 -5.72
N LEU A 125 14.81 -26.02 -6.01
CA LEU A 125 15.96 -25.61 -6.82
C LEU A 125 15.59 -25.49 -8.30
N ASP A 126 14.76 -26.41 -8.79
CA ASP A 126 14.22 -26.39 -10.14
C ASP A 126 12.73 -26.07 -10.18
N TRP A 127 12.37 -24.96 -9.52
CA TRP A 127 10.98 -24.53 -9.39
C TRP A 127 10.30 -24.25 -10.72
N ARG A 128 11.06 -23.98 -11.79
CA ARG A 128 10.54 -23.75 -13.15
C ARG A 128 10.11 -25.05 -13.82
N GLY A 129 10.77 -26.17 -13.52
CA GLY A 129 10.42 -27.49 -14.04
C GLY A 129 9.20 -28.11 -13.35
N ASP A 130 8.91 -27.71 -12.11
CA ASP A 130 7.73 -28.17 -11.36
C ASP A 130 6.48 -27.39 -11.80
N HIS A 131 5.44 -28.10 -12.28
CA HIS A 131 4.18 -27.52 -12.76
C HIS A 131 3.48 -26.65 -11.70
N HIS A 132 3.58 -27.01 -10.42
CA HIS A 132 2.94 -26.27 -9.34
C HIS A 132 3.71 -24.99 -8.98
N LEU A 133 5.03 -25.10 -8.85
CA LEU A 133 5.86 -23.95 -8.47
C LEU A 133 6.10 -22.98 -9.64
N GLY A 134 6.23 -23.51 -10.85
CA GLY A 134 6.49 -22.75 -12.07
C GLY A 134 5.37 -21.77 -12.38
N THR A 135 4.13 -22.08 -11.99
CA THR A 135 2.97 -21.19 -12.13
C THR A 135 2.74 -20.35 -10.88
N ALA A 136 2.85 -20.93 -9.68
CA ALA A 136 2.54 -20.24 -8.44
C ALA A 136 3.55 -19.12 -8.10
N ILE A 137 4.85 -19.31 -8.33
CA ILE A 137 5.87 -18.32 -7.96
C ILE A 137 5.77 -17.03 -8.80
N PRO A 138 5.66 -17.08 -10.14
CA PRO A 138 5.48 -15.87 -10.93
C PRO A 138 4.17 -15.16 -10.62
N LEU A 139 3.09 -15.92 -10.39
CA LEU A 139 1.78 -15.35 -10.05
C LEU A 139 1.80 -14.69 -8.67
N LEU A 140 2.41 -15.33 -7.67
CA LEU A 140 2.67 -14.73 -6.36
C LEU A 140 3.50 -13.44 -6.50
N THR A 141 4.56 -13.47 -7.30
CA THR A 141 5.44 -12.31 -7.51
C THR A 141 4.69 -11.15 -8.15
N ALA A 142 3.90 -11.42 -9.20
CA ALA A 142 3.04 -10.43 -9.82
C ALA A 142 2.04 -9.88 -8.80
N CYS A 143 1.40 -10.73 -8.01
CA CYS A 143 0.43 -10.35 -6.98
C CYS A 143 1.07 -9.44 -5.90
N ILE A 144 2.31 -9.71 -5.50
CA ILE A 144 3.06 -8.89 -4.55
C ILE A 144 3.36 -7.51 -5.15
N ILE A 145 3.92 -7.46 -6.36
CA ILE A 145 4.31 -6.19 -7.00
C ILE A 145 3.08 -5.33 -7.30
N PHE A 146 2.07 -5.91 -7.95
CA PHE A 146 0.83 -5.20 -8.27
C PHE A 146 0.05 -4.85 -7.02
N GLY A 147 -0.02 -5.74 -6.03
CA GLY A 147 -0.73 -5.48 -4.78
C GLY A 147 -0.05 -4.36 -3.97
N TRP A 148 1.28 -4.39 -3.87
CA TRP A 148 2.03 -3.38 -3.12
C TRP A 148 1.94 -2.01 -3.79
N THR A 149 2.11 -1.95 -5.12
CA THR A 149 1.98 -0.69 -5.88
C THR A 149 0.56 -0.14 -5.80
N THR A 150 -0.46 -0.98 -5.91
CA THR A 150 -1.87 -0.56 -5.78
C THR A 150 -2.16 -0.07 -4.36
N LEU A 151 -1.67 -0.77 -3.33
CA LEU A 151 -1.82 -0.34 -1.94
C LEU A 151 -1.10 0.98 -1.68
N LEU A 152 0.12 1.14 -2.18
CA LEU A 152 0.88 2.39 -2.08
C LEU A 152 0.13 3.54 -2.74
N LEU A 153 -0.41 3.34 -3.95
CA LEU A 153 -1.22 4.35 -4.63
C LEU A 153 -2.50 4.67 -3.86
N THR A 154 -3.16 3.66 -3.29
CA THR A 154 -4.37 3.84 -2.47
C THR A 154 -4.09 4.68 -1.23
N LEU A 155 -2.95 4.44 -0.56
CA LEU A 155 -2.53 5.18 0.62
C LEU A 155 -1.89 6.54 0.29
N SER A 156 -1.44 6.73 -0.95
CA SER A 156 -0.80 7.97 -1.38
C SER A 156 -1.77 9.15 -1.32
N PRO A 157 -1.27 10.40 -1.28
CA PRO A 157 -2.12 11.59 -1.36
C PRO A 157 -3.05 11.65 -2.58
N ILE A 158 -2.75 10.87 -3.63
CA ILE A 158 -3.56 10.80 -4.86
C ILE A 158 -4.76 9.85 -4.66
N GLY A 159 -4.57 8.76 -3.92
CA GLY A 159 -5.62 7.77 -3.67
C GLY A 159 -6.44 8.05 -2.41
N ALA A 160 -5.86 8.76 -1.44
CA ALA A 160 -6.52 9.09 -0.20
C ALA A 160 -7.79 9.93 -0.46
N PRO A 161 -8.92 9.60 0.18
CA PRO A 161 -10.13 10.37 0.03
C PRO A 161 -9.87 11.81 0.50
N ALA A 162 -10.30 12.78 -0.32
CA ALA A 162 -10.12 14.18 -0.02
C ALA A 162 -10.69 14.51 1.37
N PRO A 163 -10.02 15.38 2.15
CA PRO A 163 -10.55 15.83 3.41
C PRO A 163 -11.97 16.37 3.21
N PRO A 164 -12.91 16.09 4.13
CA PRO A 164 -14.23 16.69 4.06
C PRO A 164 -14.07 18.22 4.04
N PRO A 165 -14.89 18.95 3.26
CA PRO A 165 -14.74 20.39 3.16
C PRO A 165 -14.86 21.04 4.54
N THR A 166 -13.92 21.92 4.87
CA THR A 166 -13.81 22.52 6.20
C THR A 166 -14.79 23.67 6.38
N THR A 167 -15.26 24.28 5.29
CA THR A 167 -16.18 25.41 5.34
C THR A 167 -17.62 25.00 5.05
N ILE A 168 -18.57 25.61 5.75
CA ILE A 168 -20.02 25.41 5.56
C ILE A 168 -20.40 25.70 4.10
N ARG A 169 -19.79 26.72 3.47
CA ARG A 169 -20.01 27.04 2.04
C ARG A 169 -19.61 25.90 1.12
N GLN A 170 -18.42 25.33 1.29
CA GLN A 170 -17.98 24.22 0.44
C GLN A 170 -18.86 22.99 0.62
N ARG A 171 -19.33 22.72 1.86
CA ARG A 171 -20.30 21.64 2.12
C ARG A 171 -21.65 21.89 1.45
N LEU A 172 -22.16 23.12 1.54
CA LEU A 172 -23.40 23.53 0.85
C LEU A 172 -23.26 23.40 -0.66
N ALA A 173 -22.15 23.88 -1.22
CA ALA A 173 -21.87 23.79 -2.66
C ALA A 173 -21.74 22.33 -3.12
N GLN A 174 -21.07 21.48 -2.32
CA GLN A 174 -20.99 20.05 -2.58
C GLN A 174 -22.37 19.38 -2.51
N ALA A 175 -23.23 19.76 -1.55
CA ALA A 175 -24.59 19.25 -1.50
C ALA A 175 -25.43 19.72 -2.71
N ALA A 176 -25.25 20.98 -3.12
CA ALA A 176 -25.94 21.57 -4.26
C ALA A 176 -25.60 20.87 -5.58
N SER A 177 -24.34 20.47 -5.78
CA SER A 177 -23.93 19.80 -7.02
C SER A 177 -24.62 18.44 -7.22
N PHE A 178 -25.03 17.76 -6.15
CA PHE A 178 -25.84 16.54 -6.25
C PHE A 178 -27.31 16.79 -6.62
N THR A 179 -27.80 18.01 -6.44
CA THR A 179 -29.18 18.37 -6.79
C THR A 179 -29.34 18.82 -8.24
N GLY A 180 -28.25 19.17 -8.92
CA GLY A 180 -28.26 19.64 -10.31
C GLY A 180 -28.93 21.00 -10.52
N LEU A 181 -29.13 21.79 -9.44
CA LEU A 181 -29.70 23.14 -9.50
C LEU A 181 -28.61 24.21 -9.48
N ASP A 182 -28.20 24.68 -10.66
CA ASP A 182 -27.20 25.75 -10.83
C ASP A 182 -27.60 27.05 -10.10
N SER A 183 -28.91 27.29 -9.95
CA SER A 183 -29.46 28.43 -9.21
C SER A 183 -29.22 28.33 -7.70
N LEU A 184 -29.05 27.12 -7.16
CA LEU A 184 -28.76 26.92 -5.75
C LEU A 184 -27.28 27.26 -5.45
N GLU A 185 -26.37 26.90 -6.36
CA GLU A 185 -24.94 27.18 -6.20
C GLU A 185 -24.66 28.69 -6.17
N SER A 186 -25.25 29.44 -7.10
CA SER A 186 -25.13 30.91 -7.12
C SER A 186 -25.69 31.56 -5.84
N ARG A 187 -26.80 31.05 -5.30
CA ARG A 187 -27.36 31.51 -4.02
C ARG A 187 -26.49 31.15 -2.82
N ILE A 188 -25.82 30.00 -2.85
CA ILE A 188 -24.89 29.61 -1.78
C ILE A 188 -23.67 30.54 -1.78
N GLN A 189 -23.18 30.92 -2.97
CA GLN A 189 -22.07 31.88 -3.10
C GLN A 189 -22.45 33.28 -2.62
N SER A 190 -23.73 33.68 -2.73
CA SER A 190 -24.23 34.98 -2.27
C SER A 190 -24.57 35.05 -0.77
N LEU A 191 -24.46 33.95 -0.02
CA LEU A 191 -24.73 33.93 1.42
C LEU A 191 -23.83 34.92 2.17
N PRO A 192 -24.38 35.85 2.97
CA PRO A 192 -23.58 36.74 3.80
C PRO A 192 -22.65 35.99 4.76
N ASN A 193 -21.40 36.46 4.90
CA ASN A 193 -20.40 35.90 5.83
C ASN A 193 -20.90 35.90 7.29
N SER A 194 -21.80 36.81 7.65
CA SER A 194 -22.40 36.91 8.98
C SER A 194 -23.20 35.67 9.40
N TYR A 195 -23.75 34.91 8.45
CA TYR A 195 -24.45 33.65 8.74
C TYR A 195 -23.51 32.44 8.89
N LEU A 196 -22.23 32.62 8.53
CA LEU A 196 -21.25 31.55 8.41
C LEU A 196 -20.10 31.70 9.42
N SER A 197 -20.06 32.80 10.17
CA SER A 197 -19.03 33.05 11.19
C SER A 197 -19.23 32.11 12.38
N PRO A 198 -18.26 31.23 12.69
CA PRO A 198 -18.30 30.46 13.93
C PRO A 198 -18.20 31.46 15.09
N THR A 199 -19.16 31.40 16.02
CA THR A 199 -19.09 32.21 17.24
C THR A 199 -17.89 31.71 18.04
N THR A 200 -16.85 32.53 18.13
CA THR A 200 -15.61 32.24 18.87
C THR A 200 -15.88 32.24 20.37
N THR A 201 -16.45 31.15 20.89
CA THR A 201 -16.53 30.88 22.33
C THR A 201 -15.79 29.57 22.64
N THR A 202 -14.53 29.75 23.00
CA THR A 202 -13.72 29.00 23.97
C THR A 202 -14.02 27.50 24.19
N THR A 203 -13.09 26.69 23.66
CA THR A 203 -12.48 25.47 24.26
C THR A 203 -13.22 24.14 24.41
N THR A 204 -14.51 23.95 24.10
CA THR A 204 -15.06 22.58 24.15
C THR A 204 -16.02 22.24 23.01
N SER A 205 -15.60 21.27 22.19
CA SER A 205 -16.30 20.64 21.04
C SER A 205 -16.45 21.49 19.77
N LYS A 206 -15.69 21.14 18.72
CA LYS A 206 -15.85 21.68 17.34
C LYS A 206 -17.28 21.56 16.81
N LEU A 207 -18.00 20.52 17.23
CA LEU A 207 -19.41 20.29 16.91
C LEU A 207 -20.33 21.45 17.36
N SER A 208 -20.07 22.10 18.51
CA SER A 208 -20.86 23.24 19.00
C SER A 208 -20.69 24.50 18.15
N ASN A 209 -19.51 24.67 17.53
CA ASN A 209 -19.24 25.76 16.60
C ASN A 209 -19.95 25.58 15.26
N VAL A 210 -20.16 24.33 14.83
CA VAL A 210 -20.94 23.99 13.61
C VAL A 210 -22.45 24.06 13.88
N LEU A 211 -22.90 23.76 15.09
CA LEU A 211 -24.34 23.78 15.41
C LEU A 211 -24.95 25.18 15.41
N GLY A 212 -24.15 26.24 15.58
CA GLY A 212 -24.64 27.63 15.66
C GLY A 212 -25.74 27.79 16.74
N LYS A 213 -26.30 28.99 16.89
CA LYS A 213 -27.64 29.06 17.51
C LYS A 213 -28.61 28.44 16.51
N SER A 214 -29.59 27.65 16.96
CA SER A 214 -30.65 27.07 16.12
C SER A 214 -31.22 28.07 15.10
N ASN A 215 -31.28 29.34 15.50
CA ASN A 215 -31.80 30.46 14.74
C ASN A 215 -30.99 30.81 13.48
N ASP A 216 -29.73 30.40 13.36
CA ASP A 216 -28.90 30.70 12.18
C ASP A 216 -29.16 29.72 11.04
N TRP A 217 -29.45 28.45 11.35
CA TRP A 217 -29.90 27.47 10.36
C TRP A 217 -31.26 27.82 9.77
N ASP A 218 -32.16 28.41 10.58
CA ASP A 218 -33.43 28.93 10.10
C ASP A 218 -33.25 30.04 9.06
N LYS A 219 -32.30 30.95 9.28
CA LYS A 219 -31.97 32.02 8.34
C LYS A 219 -31.38 31.46 7.05
N ILE A 220 -30.43 30.52 7.14
CA ILE A 220 -29.82 29.88 5.98
C ILE A 220 -30.88 29.11 5.16
N ALA A 221 -31.73 28.32 5.83
CA ALA A 221 -32.78 27.56 5.15
C ALA A 221 -33.81 28.47 4.48
N SER A 222 -34.18 29.58 5.14
CA SER A 222 -35.09 30.59 4.56
C SER A 222 -34.48 31.27 3.34
N TYR A 223 -33.19 31.61 3.39
CA TYR A 223 -32.47 32.23 2.28
C TYR A 223 -32.35 31.30 1.07
N LEU A 224 -32.11 30.01 1.33
CA LEU A 224 -32.07 28.96 0.31
C LEU A 224 -33.46 28.51 -0.16
N SER A 225 -34.54 29.04 0.44
CA SER A 225 -35.93 28.67 0.12
C SER A 225 -36.20 27.16 0.21
N LEU A 226 -35.58 26.49 1.18
CA LEU A 226 -35.70 25.04 1.35
C LEU A 226 -37.02 24.68 2.07
N PRO A 227 -37.83 23.76 1.52
CA PRO A 227 -39.13 23.42 2.08
C PRO A 227 -39.04 22.62 3.40
N ASN A 228 -37.92 21.95 3.66
CA ASN A 228 -37.75 21.10 4.84
C ASN A 228 -36.37 21.32 5.49
N LYS A 229 -36.36 21.67 6.79
CA LYS A 229 -35.16 22.19 7.50
C LYS A 229 -34.37 21.13 8.26
N SER A 230 -35.06 20.13 8.82
CA SER A 230 -34.47 19.03 9.58
C SER A 230 -33.42 18.23 8.80
N PRO A 231 -33.64 17.79 7.54
CA PRO A 231 -32.69 16.92 6.86
C PRO A 231 -31.35 17.61 6.57
N LEU A 232 -31.36 18.92 6.33
CA LEU A 232 -30.13 19.67 6.11
C LEU A 232 -29.31 19.72 7.40
N ARG A 233 -29.93 20.04 8.53
CA ARG A 233 -29.24 20.04 9.83
C ARG A 233 -28.62 18.68 10.14
N ASP A 234 -29.39 17.60 9.99
CA ASP A 234 -28.93 16.24 10.28
C ASP A 234 -27.76 15.84 9.38
N TYR A 235 -27.80 16.22 8.10
CA TYR A 235 -26.70 16.02 7.16
C TYR A 235 -25.42 16.77 7.58
N PHE A 236 -25.56 18.02 8.03
CA PHE A 236 -24.40 18.80 8.51
C PHE A 236 -23.82 18.26 9.82
N VAL A 237 -24.67 17.74 10.72
CA VAL A 237 -24.22 17.04 11.93
C VAL A 237 -23.43 15.78 11.54
N GLN A 238 -23.94 14.99 10.60
CA GLN A 238 -23.25 13.81 10.10
C GLN A 238 -21.90 14.16 9.45
N LEU A 239 -21.84 15.23 8.64
CA LEU A 239 -20.59 15.73 8.06
C LEU A 239 -19.61 16.22 9.11
N SER A 240 -20.08 16.91 10.16
CA SER A 240 -19.22 17.38 11.26
C SER A 240 -18.66 16.21 12.05
N GLN A 241 -19.48 15.21 12.36
CA GLN A 241 -19.01 13.99 13.01
C GLN A 241 -17.98 13.27 12.14
N ARG A 242 -18.22 13.18 10.82
CA ARG A 242 -17.25 12.63 9.88
C ARG A 242 -15.96 13.44 9.83
N GLU A 243 -16.02 14.77 9.87
CA GLU A 243 -14.82 15.61 9.93
C GLU A 243 -14.07 15.41 11.23
N ASP A 244 -14.75 15.34 12.38
CA ASP A 244 -14.08 15.11 13.67
C ASP A 244 -13.46 13.71 13.70
N ASP A 245 -14.14 12.70 13.17
CA ASP A 245 -13.61 11.35 12.98
C ASP A 245 -12.41 11.34 12.02
N TRP A 246 -12.53 12.03 10.88
CA TRP A 246 -11.47 12.15 9.89
C TRP A 246 -10.28 12.89 10.50
N ALA A 247 -10.50 14.00 11.21
CA ALA A 247 -9.45 14.77 11.84
C ALA A 247 -8.78 13.96 12.95
N ALA A 248 -9.53 13.27 13.80
CA ALA A 248 -8.98 12.43 14.87
C ALA A 248 -8.21 11.22 14.31
N LYS A 249 -8.68 10.65 13.19
CA LYS A 249 -8.10 9.45 12.56
C LYS A 249 -7.11 9.75 11.43
N ASN A 250 -6.93 11.00 10.98
CA ASN A 250 -6.02 11.38 9.89
C ASN A 250 -5.04 12.50 10.29
N ILE A 251 -4.70 12.66 11.59
CA ILE A 251 -3.81 13.72 12.10
C ILE A 251 -2.43 13.77 11.41
N LYS A 252 -2.05 12.75 10.65
CA LYS A 252 -0.91 12.84 9.73
C LYS A 252 -1.41 12.43 8.36
N VAL A 253 -1.73 13.41 7.51
CA VAL A 253 -1.78 13.19 6.06
C VAL A 253 -0.52 12.43 5.73
N ILE A 254 -0.72 11.15 5.43
CA ILE A 254 0.34 10.25 5.05
C ILE A 254 0.80 10.79 3.69
N GLY A 255 1.81 11.66 3.74
CA GLY A 255 2.57 11.99 2.56
C GLY A 255 3.11 10.70 1.94
N TRP A 256 3.74 10.81 0.78
CA TRP A 256 4.35 9.66 0.11
C TRP A 256 5.17 8.75 1.03
N ILE A 257 5.85 9.32 2.02
CA ILE A 257 6.60 8.59 3.06
C ILE A 257 5.68 7.70 3.89
N GLY A 258 4.59 8.23 4.41
CA GLY A 258 3.64 7.45 5.20
C GLY A 258 2.97 6.33 4.40
N ALA A 259 2.74 6.57 3.10
CA ALA A 259 2.10 5.60 2.22
C ALA A 259 3.06 4.45 1.92
N LEU A 260 4.34 4.80 1.71
CA LEU A 260 5.42 3.85 1.53
C LEU A 260 5.67 3.02 2.80
N LEU A 261 5.81 3.65 3.97
CA LEU A 261 6.00 2.89 5.21
C LEU A 261 4.76 2.08 5.62
N GLY A 262 3.56 2.63 5.43
CA GLY A 262 2.30 1.94 5.72
C GLY A 262 2.11 0.70 4.83
N SER A 263 2.36 0.83 3.53
CA SER A 263 2.30 -0.30 2.59
C SER A 263 3.36 -1.37 2.89
N ILE A 264 4.60 -0.98 3.19
CA ILE A 264 5.66 -1.93 3.62
C ILE A 264 5.22 -2.65 4.91
N GLY A 265 4.70 -1.90 5.88
CA GLY A 265 4.19 -2.45 7.14
C GLY A 265 3.09 -3.50 6.94
N ALA A 266 2.11 -3.20 6.08
CA ALA A 266 1.03 -4.13 5.74
C ALA A 266 1.56 -5.44 5.14
N TYR A 267 2.55 -5.38 4.25
CA TYR A 267 3.16 -6.58 3.68
C TYR A 267 4.00 -7.36 4.69
N PHE A 268 4.74 -6.69 5.57
CA PHE A 268 5.44 -7.37 6.68
C PHE A 268 4.49 -8.06 7.64
N PHE A 269 3.36 -7.42 7.95
CA PHE A 269 2.32 -8.04 8.76
C PHE A 269 1.78 -9.31 8.09
N VAL A 270 1.44 -9.22 6.81
CA VAL A 270 0.92 -10.36 6.05
C VAL A 270 1.94 -11.49 5.92
N PHE A 271 3.18 -11.22 5.50
CA PHE A 271 4.21 -12.25 5.39
C PHE A 271 4.57 -12.87 6.74
N GLY A 272 4.60 -12.07 7.81
CA GLY A 272 4.79 -12.57 9.17
C GLY A 272 3.66 -13.53 9.59
N ALA A 273 2.41 -13.18 9.28
CA ALA A 273 1.24 -14.00 9.61
C ALA A 273 1.25 -15.32 8.84
N VAL A 274 1.54 -15.29 7.54
CA VAL A 274 1.62 -16.52 6.74
C VAL A 274 2.85 -17.36 7.10
N GLY A 275 3.96 -16.72 7.46
CA GLY A 275 5.14 -17.41 8.00
C GLY A 275 4.83 -18.21 9.27
N LEU A 276 3.98 -17.67 10.16
CA LEU A 276 3.49 -18.39 11.33
C LEU A 276 2.63 -19.60 10.94
N ILE A 277 1.76 -19.47 9.93
CA ILE A 277 0.95 -20.60 9.42
C ILE A 277 1.86 -21.74 8.95
N GLY A 278 2.93 -21.41 8.23
CA GLY A 278 3.93 -22.40 7.81
C GLY A 278 4.65 -23.09 8.96
N PHE A 279 4.89 -22.37 10.06
CA PHE A 279 5.47 -22.97 11.26
C PHE A 279 4.52 -23.99 11.93
N LEU A 280 3.22 -23.67 11.97
CA LEU A 280 2.19 -24.55 12.54
C LEU A 280 1.87 -25.76 11.66
N ALA A 281 2.20 -25.72 10.37
CA ALA A 281 1.92 -26.82 9.45
C ALA A 281 2.55 -28.15 9.94
N PRO A 282 1.79 -29.26 9.95
CA PRO A 282 2.30 -30.58 10.29
C PRO A 282 3.35 -31.05 9.27
N ASP A 283 4.51 -31.48 9.75
CA ASP A 283 5.54 -32.08 8.90
C ASP A 283 5.25 -33.58 8.74
N ARG A 284 4.54 -33.96 7.67
CA ARG A 284 4.22 -35.36 7.36
C ARG A 284 5.41 -36.15 6.78
N SER A 285 6.56 -35.51 6.57
CA SER A 285 7.73 -36.15 5.95
C SER A 285 8.34 -37.25 6.83
N LYS A 286 8.14 -37.18 8.15
CA LYS A 286 8.65 -38.18 9.11
C LYS A 286 7.90 -39.51 9.06
N GLU A 287 6.63 -39.52 8.65
CA GLU A 287 5.82 -40.73 8.66
C GLU A 287 6.20 -41.71 7.53
N LYS A 288 6.62 -41.19 6.36
CA LYS A 288 7.08 -42.04 5.25
C LYS A 288 8.42 -42.72 5.53
N ARG A 289 9.29 -42.11 6.34
CA ARG A 289 10.62 -42.67 6.67
C ARG A 289 10.52 -43.87 7.61
N ASN A 290 9.50 -43.93 8.48
CA ASN A 290 9.27 -45.05 9.39
C ASN A 290 8.55 -46.26 8.76
N LYS A 291 8.03 -46.15 7.54
CA LYS A 291 7.38 -47.26 6.82
C LYS A 291 8.31 -48.01 5.85
N GLN A 292 9.58 -47.61 5.78
CA GLN A 292 10.60 -48.24 4.92
C GLN A 292 11.62 -49.11 5.69
N PHE A 293 11.41 -49.29 7.00
CA PHE A 293 12.12 -50.24 7.85
C PHE A 293 11.10 -51.22 8.44
#